data_AF-A0A0A7A3X9-F1
#
_entry.id   AF-A0A0A7A3X9-F1
#
_cell.length_a   1.000
_cell.length_b   1.000
_cell.length_c   1.000
_cell.angle_alpha   90.00
_cell.angle_beta   90.00
_cell.angle_gamma   90.00
#
_symmetry.space_group_name_H-M   'P 1'
#
loop_
_entity.id
_entity.type
_entity.pdbx_description
1 polymer ?
#
loop_
_entity_poly.entity_id
_entity_poly.type
_entity_poly.pdbx_seq_one_letter_code
_entity_poly.pdbx_strand_id
1 'polypeptide(L)'
;MAYRSAPLYEDVIWRTHLQPQDAGLAQAVRATIAEHREHLLEFICLDEPAPLNAMTLAQWSSPNALSSLLAVYSDHIYRNQPLMIRENKPLISLWAQWYIGLMVPPLMLALLTQEKALDVSPEHFHVEFHETGRAACFWVDVCEDKNATPHSPQQRMETLISQALVPVVQALEATGEINGKLIWSNTGYLINWYLTEMKQLLGEATVESLRHALFFEKCSRTVKIIHSGVPCTARRPAGCAGPAASVIAYRMCSNVAIVR
;
A
#
# COMPACT_ATOMS: atom_id res chain seq x y z
N MET A 1 -9.58 -61.45 10.02
CA MET A 1 -9.30 -60.22 10.78
C MET A 1 -9.32 -59.06 9.80
N ALA A 2 -10.34 -58.19 9.90
CA ALA A 2 -10.53 -57.08 8.98
C ALA A 2 -9.80 -55.84 9.52
N TYR A 3 -8.77 -55.38 8.81
CA TYR A 3 -8.19 -54.06 9.04
C TYR A 3 -9.14 -53.01 8.45
N ARG A 4 -9.84 -52.28 9.34
CA ARG A 4 -10.55 -51.05 8.98
C ARG A 4 -9.53 -49.93 8.88
N SER A 5 -9.25 -49.49 7.66
CA SER A 5 -8.60 -48.21 7.38
C SER A 5 -9.59 -47.10 7.73
N ALA A 6 -9.28 -46.28 8.73
CA ALA A 6 -10.01 -45.03 8.96
C ALA A 6 -9.62 -44.03 7.86
N PRO A 7 -10.56 -43.31 7.24
CA PRO A 7 -10.19 -42.21 6.35
C PRO A 7 -9.60 -41.08 7.21
N LEU A 8 -8.41 -40.62 6.81
CA LEU A 8 -7.87 -39.35 7.27
C LEU A 8 -8.88 -38.28 6.87
N TYR A 9 -9.51 -37.68 7.88
CA TYR A 9 -10.33 -36.50 7.72
C TYR A 9 -9.38 -35.39 7.25
N GLU A 10 -9.42 -35.07 5.95
CA GLU A 10 -8.89 -33.81 5.46
C GLU A 10 -9.66 -32.71 6.18
N ASP A 11 -9.02 -32.09 7.17
CA ASP A 11 -9.44 -30.79 7.70
C ASP A 11 -9.29 -29.76 6.59
N VAL A 12 -10.25 -29.78 5.66
CA VAL A 12 -10.58 -28.65 4.80
C VAL A 12 -11.08 -27.58 5.75
N ILE A 13 -10.16 -26.75 6.22
CA ILE A 13 -10.47 -25.47 6.85
C ILE A 13 -11.16 -24.65 5.76
N TRP A 14 -12.48 -24.79 5.66
CA TRP A 14 -13.33 -23.83 4.98
C TRP A 14 -12.95 -22.48 5.57
N ARG A 15 -12.24 -21.65 4.80
CA ARG A 15 -12.20 -20.22 5.08
C ARG A 15 -13.65 -19.78 5.01
N THR A 16 -14.29 -19.70 6.18
CA THR A 16 -15.66 -19.23 6.31
C THR A 16 -15.73 -17.93 5.55
N HIS A 17 -16.53 -17.90 4.48
CA HIS A 17 -16.78 -16.69 3.73
C HIS A 17 -17.29 -15.66 4.74
N LEU A 18 -16.45 -14.72 5.14
CA LEU A 18 -16.89 -13.59 5.94
C LEU A 18 -17.96 -12.91 5.09
N GLN A 19 -19.20 -12.87 5.57
CA GLN A 19 -20.19 -12.02 4.94
C GLN A 19 -19.64 -10.59 4.99
N PRO A 20 -19.85 -9.77 3.95
CA PRO A 20 -19.46 -8.36 3.94
C PRO A 20 -19.89 -7.71 5.26
N GLN A 21 -18.92 -7.31 6.10
CA GLN A 21 -19.24 -6.77 7.43
C GLN A 21 -19.93 -5.41 7.31
N ASP A 22 -19.61 -4.65 6.25
CA ASP A 22 -20.24 -3.38 5.93
C ASP A 22 -20.36 -3.19 4.40
N ALA A 23 -21.30 -3.93 3.78
CA ALA A 23 -21.56 -3.83 2.34
C ALA A 23 -21.84 -2.40 1.85
N GLY A 24 -22.34 -1.53 2.74
CA GLY A 24 -22.58 -0.11 2.43
C GLY A 24 -21.27 0.66 2.25
N LEU A 25 -20.30 0.46 3.14
CA LEU A 25 -18.98 1.10 3.04
C LEU A 25 -18.22 0.64 1.80
N ALA A 26 -18.18 -0.67 1.53
CA ALA A 26 -17.50 -1.20 0.34
C ALA A 26 -18.06 -0.62 -0.96
N GLN A 27 -19.39 -0.53 -1.06
CA GLN A 27 -20.04 0.05 -2.22
C GLN A 27 -19.78 1.55 -2.35
N ALA A 28 -19.78 2.30 -1.24
CA ALA A 28 -19.50 3.73 -1.23
C ALA A 28 -18.06 4.02 -1.66
N VAL A 29 -17.07 3.29 -1.12
CA VAL A 29 -15.66 3.39 -1.54
C VAL A 29 -15.52 3.07 -3.03
N ARG A 30 -16.12 1.96 -3.50
CA ARG A 30 -16.07 1.56 -4.92
C ARG A 30 -16.65 2.65 -5.81
N ALA A 31 -17.79 3.24 -5.44
CA ALA A 31 -18.44 4.30 -6.20
C ALA A 31 -17.56 5.56 -6.28
N THR A 32 -16.96 5.99 -5.16
CA THR A 32 -16.08 7.16 -5.15
C THR A 32 -14.80 6.94 -5.97
N ILE A 33 -14.24 5.73 -5.93
CA ILE A 33 -13.10 5.38 -6.80
C ILE A 33 -13.53 5.42 -8.27
N ALA A 34 -14.64 4.78 -8.63
CA ALA A 34 -15.14 4.76 -10.00
C ALA A 34 -15.38 6.18 -10.56
N GLU A 35 -15.93 7.07 -9.74
CA GLU A 35 -16.22 8.46 -10.14
C GLU A 35 -14.95 9.30 -10.36
N HIS A 36 -13.96 9.17 -9.49
CA HIS A 36 -12.83 10.10 -9.49
C HIS A 36 -11.55 9.52 -10.09
N ARG A 37 -11.35 8.20 -9.98
CA ARG A 37 -10.10 7.50 -10.31
C ARG A 37 -10.37 6.02 -10.67
N GLU A 38 -11.19 5.77 -11.69
CA GLU A 38 -11.63 4.42 -12.09
C GLU A 38 -10.49 3.39 -12.19
N HIS A 39 -9.34 3.80 -12.74
CA HIS A 39 -8.15 2.93 -12.89
C HIS A 39 -7.62 2.35 -11.58
N LEU A 40 -7.93 2.91 -10.40
CA LEU A 40 -7.51 2.29 -9.14
C LEU A 40 -8.22 0.95 -8.90
N LEU A 41 -9.42 0.76 -9.46
CA LEU A 41 -10.15 -0.52 -9.39
C LEU A 41 -9.46 -1.65 -10.16
N GLU A 42 -8.44 -1.36 -10.97
CA GLU A 42 -7.62 -2.40 -11.61
C GLU A 42 -6.74 -3.15 -10.61
N PHE A 43 -6.50 -2.59 -9.43
CA PHE A 43 -5.58 -3.13 -8.42
C PHE A 43 -6.11 -3.06 -6.99
N ILE A 44 -7.40 -2.79 -6.80
CA ILE A 44 -8.08 -2.96 -5.53
C ILE A 44 -9.47 -3.59 -5.73
N CYS A 45 -9.72 -4.68 -5.01
CA CYS A 45 -11.00 -5.40 -4.96
C CYS A 45 -11.57 -5.30 -3.54
N LEU A 46 -12.86 -4.96 -3.40
CA LEU A 46 -13.49 -4.61 -2.11
C LEU A 46 -14.62 -5.59 -1.78
N ASP A 47 -14.52 -6.35 -0.69
CA ASP A 47 -15.48 -7.42 -0.33
C ASP A 47 -15.66 -8.49 -1.43
N GLU A 48 -14.61 -8.73 -2.20
CA GLU A 48 -14.55 -9.78 -3.21
C GLU A 48 -13.62 -10.91 -2.75
N PRO A 49 -13.92 -12.17 -3.08
CA PRO A 49 -13.16 -13.31 -2.57
C PRO A 49 -11.72 -13.28 -3.11
N ALA A 50 -10.75 -13.14 -2.20
CA ALA A 50 -9.35 -13.13 -2.57
C ALA A 50 -8.90 -14.48 -3.18
N PRO A 51 -8.03 -14.48 -4.20
CA PRO A 51 -7.37 -15.66 -4.74
C PRO A 51 -6.64 -16.45 -3.64
N LEU A 52 -6.55 -17.78 -3.81
CA LEU A 52 -5.95 -18.67 -2.81
C LEU A 52 -4.48 -18.35 -2.51
N ASN A 53 -3.76 -17.79 -3.48
CA ASN A 53 -2.36 -17.39 -3.39
C ASN A 53 -2.16 -15.95 -2.88
N ALA A 54 -3.24 -15.20 -2.63
CA ALA A 54 -3.14 -13.88 -2.01
C ALA A 54 -2.65 -14.01 -0.56
N MET A 55 -1.78 -13.09 -0.13
CA MET A 55 -1.10 -13.16 1.16
C MET A 55 -1.35 -11.90 1.98
N THR A 56 -1.65 -12.06 3.27
CA THR A 56 -1.66 -10.93 4.21
C THR A 56 -0.24 -10.43 4.49
N LEU A 57 -0.13 -9.26 5.12
CA LEU A 57 1.18 -8.71 5.52
C LEU A 57 1.97 -9.70 6.37
N ALA A 58 1.34 -10.34 7.35
CA ALA A 58 2.00 -11.32 8.20
C ALA A 58 2.55 -12.52 7.41
N GLN A 59 1.90 -12.91 6.33
CA GLN A 59 2.30 -14.04 5.49
C GLN A 59 3.46 -13.68 4.56
N TRP A 60 3.32 -12.63 3.75
CA TRP A 60 4.35 -12.28 2.77
C TRP A 60 5.61 -11.71 3.42
N SER A 61 5.49 -11.05 4.58
CA SER A 61 6.65 -10.51 5.32
C SER A 61 7.47 -11.58 6.05
N SER A 62 7.01 -12.84 6.08
CA SER A 62 7.83 -13.93 6.61
C SER A 62 9.14 -14.04 5.83
N PRO A 63 10.29 -14.35 6.49
CA PRO A 63 11.60 -14.31 5.84
C PRO A 63 11.67 -15.12 4.53
N ASN A 64 11.07 -16.31 4.52
CA ASN A 64 11.08 -17.19 3.35
C ASN A 64 10.19 -16.66 2.22
N ALA A 65 8.99 -16.16 2.53
CA ALA A 65 8.08 -15.63 1.52
C ALA A 65 8.65 -14.35 0.88
N LEU A 66 9.12 -13.41 1.71
CA LEU A 66 9.72 -12.16 1.23
C LEU A 66 10.97 -12.42 0.39
N SER A 67 11.86 -13.31 0.86
CA SER A 67 13.06 -13.68 0.08
C SER A 67 12.69 -14.29 -1.28
N SER A 68 11.65 -15.14 -1.32
CA SER A 68 11.17 -15.75 -2.57
C SER A 68 10.60 -14.70 -3.53
N LEU A 69 9.76 -13.79 -3.03
CA LEU A 69 9.19 -12.70 -3.84
C LEU A 69 10.27 -11.78 -4.41
N LEU A 70 11.26 -11.41 -3.58
CA LEU A 70 12.38 -10.57 -4.01
C LEU A 70 13.31 -11.30 -4.99
N ALA A 71 13.49 -12.61 -4.86
CA ALA A 71 14.27 -13.41 -5.81
C ALA A 71 13.62 -13.45 -7.19
N VAL A 72 12.31 -13.73 -7.27
CA VAL A 72 11.55 -13.71 -8.53
C VAL A 72 11.58 -12.32 -9.16
N TYR A 73 11.44 -11.28 -8.34
CA TYR A 73 11.53 -9.89 -8.83
C TYR A 73 12.94 -9.53 -9.31
N SER A 74 13.98 -9.98 -8.61
CA SER A 74 15.37 -9.84 -9.04
C SER A 74 15.59 -10.51 -10.40
N ASP A 75 15.17 -11.77 -10.55
CA ASP A 75 15.30 -12.50 -11.82
C ASP A 75 14.59 -11.77 -12.95
N HIS A 76 13.39 -11.24 -12.70
CA HIS A 76 12.70 -10.42 -13.68
C HIS A 76 13.49 -9.17 -14.07
N ILE A 77 13.96 -8.37 -13.11
CA ILE A 77 14.67 -7.11 -13.39
C ILE A 77 15.97 -7.34 -14.16
N TYR A 78 16.71 -8.40 -13.84
CA TYR A 78 18.02 -8.69 -14.44
C TYR A 78 17.95 -9.66 -15.65
N ARG A 79 16.77 -10.11 -16.08
CA ARG A 79 16.59 -11.13 -17.14
C ARG A 79 17.34 -10.85 -18.46
N ASN A 80 17.44 -9.58 -18.85
CA ASN A 80 18.08 -9.17 -20.10
C ASN A 80 19.57 -8.83 -19.93
N GLN A 81 20.09 -8.87 -18.70
CA GLN A 81 21.46 -8.51 -18.36
C GLN A 81 22.03 -9.48 -17.31
N PRO A 82 22.13 -10.79 -17.61
CA PRO A 82 22.44 -11.82 -16.61
C PRO A 82 23.84 -11.71 -15.99
N LEU A 83 24.76 -11.01 -16.67
CA LEU A 83 26.12 -10.76 -16.17
C LEU A 83 26.22 -9.50 -15.29
N MET A 84 25.15 -8.70 -15.20
CA MET A 84 25.13 -7.52 -14.34
C MET A 84 25.08 -7.94 -12.88
N ILE A 85 25.90 -7.29 -12.05
CA ILE A 85 25.88 -7.49 -10.60
C ILE A 85 24.52 -7.02 -10.06
N ARG A 86 23.87 -7.89 -9.29
CA ARG A 86 22.58 -7.59 -8.68
C ARG A 86 22.76 -6.67 -7.49
N GLU A 87 21.97 -5.62 -7.43
CA GLU A 87 21.99 -4.62 -6.36
C GLU A 87 20.67 -4.67 -5.57
N ASN A 88 20.71 -5.19 -4.35
CA ASN A 88 19.51 -5.39 -3.54
C ASN A 88 18.83 -4.09 -3.13
N LYS A 89 19.61 -3.06 -2.78
CA LYS A 89 19.07 -1.76 -2.34
C LYS A 89 18.15 -1.09 -3.39
N PRO A 90 18.58 -0.83 -4.64
CA PRO A 90 17.69 -0.27 -5.65
C PRO A 90 16.55 -1.23 -6.03
N LEU A 91 16.79 -2.54 -6.03
CA LEU A 91 15.77 -3.55 -6.29
C LEU A 91 14.61 -3.48 -5.27
N ILE A 92 14.93 -3.51 -3.97
CA ILE A 92 13.94 -3.46 -2.89
C ILE A 92 13.23 -2.11 -2.86
N SER A 93 13.95 -1.01 -3.13
CA SER A 93 13.33 0.31 -3.24
C SER A 93 12.31 0.37 -4.39
N LEU A 94 12.58 -0.30 -5.50
CA LEU A 94 11.65 -0.39 -6.64
C LEU A 94 10.47 -1.30 -6.32
N TRP A 95 10.71 -2.44 -5.66
CA TRP A 95 9.66 -3.34 -5.20
C TRP A 95 8.70 -2.63 -4.23
N ALA A 96 9.25 -1.85 -3.28
CA ALA A 96 8.47 -1.05 -2.33
C ALA A 96 7.59 0.00 -3.03
N GLN A 97 8.09 0.60 -4.11
CA GLN A 97 7.31 1.55 -4.92
C GLN A 97 6.11 0.88 -5.58
N TRP A 98 6.21 -0.37 -6.03
CA TRP A 98 5.04 -1.12 -6.53
C TRP A 98 4.04 -1.38 -5.41
N TYR A 99 4.49 -1.92 -4.27
CA TYR A 99 3.60 -2.26 -3.16
C TYR A 99 2.88 -1.02 -2.61
N ILE A 100 3.64 0.01 -2.24
CA ILE A 100 3.10 1.23 -1.62
C ILE A 100 2.37 2.09 -2.66
N GLY A 101 2.85 2.10 -3.91
CA GLY A 101 2.24 2.85 -5.01
C GLY A 101 0.83 2.38 -5.38
N LEU A 102 0.56 1.08 -5.27
CA LEU A 102 -0.77 0.51 -5.50
C LEU A 102 -1.69 0.65 -4.28
N MET A 103 -1.15 0.54 -3.06
CA MET A 103 -1.93 0.58 -1.82
C MET A 103 -2.36 1.99 -1.41
N VAL A 104 -1.47 2.97 -1.45
CA VAL A 104 -1.70 4.29 -0.83
C VAL A 104 -2.82 5.08 -1.50
N PRO A 105 -2.88 5.23 -2.84
CA PRO A 105 -3.90 6.06 -3.50
C PRO A 105 -5.36 5.66 -3.16
N PRO A 106 -5.79 4.39 -3.33
CA PRO A 106 -7.18 4.02 -3.02
C PRO A 106 -7.50 4.15 -1.53
N LEU A 107 -6.54 3.88 -0.63
CA LEU A 107 -6.74 4.03 0.81
C LEU A 107 -6.84 5.49 1.25
N MET A 108 -6.02 6.38 0.68
CA MET A 108 -6.15 7.82 0.92
C MET A 108 -7.50 8.34 0.45
N LEU A 109 -7.94 7.90 -0.73
CA LEU A 109 -9.25 8.29 -1.26
C LEU A 109 -10.37 7.78 -0.35
N ALA A 110 -10.36 6.52 0.07
CA ALA A 110 -11.35 5.98 1.02
C ALA A 110 -11.36 6.75 2.36
N LEU A 111 -10.20 6.90 3.01
CA LEU A 111 -10.12 7.51 4.34
C LEU A 111 -10.49 9.00 4.36
N LEU A 112 -10.22 9.74 3.28
CA LEU A 112 -10.42 11.19 3.23
C LEU A 112 -11.77 11.61 2.66
N THR A 113 -12.52 10.70 2.03
CA THR A 113 -13.81 11.03 1.38
C THR A 113 -15.02 10.36 2.03
N GLN A 114 -14.85 9.20 2.64
CA GLN A 114 -15.98 8.48 3.24
C GLN A 114 -16.31 9.00 4.64
N GLU A 115 -17.60 9.00 4.98
CA GLU A 115 -18.05 9.36 6.34
C GLU A 115 -17.53 8.35 7.37
N LYS A 116 -17.63 7.05 7.06
CA LYS A 116 -17.06 5.95 7.84
C LYS A 116 -15.60 5.72 7.47
N ALA A 117 -14.74 5.54 8.47
CA ALA A 117 -13.34 5.21 8.22
C ALA A 117 -13.21 3.72 7.87
N LEU A 118 -12.51 3.43 6.78
CA LEU A 118 -12.07 2.08 6.44
C LEU A 118 -11.03 1.59 7.46
N ASP A 119 -11.19 0.39 8.00
CA ASP A 119 -10.16 -0.26 8.81
C ASP A 119 -8.98 -0.65 7.91
N VAL A 120 -7.79 -0.17 8.28
CA VAL A 120 -6.54 -0.39 7.54
C VAL A 120 -5.62 -1.40 8.22
N SER A 121 -6.16 -2.19 9.16
CA SER A 121 -5.41 -3.24 9.84
C SER A 121 -4.95 -4.31 8.84
N PRO A 122 -3.65 -4.71 8.85
CA PRO A 122 -3.08 -5.53 7.78
C PRO A 122 -3.72 -6.92 7.57
N GLU A 123 -4.47 -7.43 8.55
CA GLU A 123 -5.24 -8.67 8.47
C GLU A 123 -6.40 -8.60 7.47
N HIS A 124 -6.88 -7.40 7.14
CA HIS A 124 -7.97 -7.19 6.18
C HIS A 124 -7.47 -7.06 4.73
N PHE A 125 -6.16 -7.10 4.51
CA PHE A 125 -5.54 -6.86 3.21
C PHE A 125 -4.83 -8.11 2.73
N HIS A 126 -5.31 -8.68 1.63
CA HIS A 126 -4.69 -9.83 0.96
C HIS A 126 -4.07 -9.36 -0.36
N VAL A 127 -2.77 -9.52 -0.48
CA VAL A 127 -1.99 -9.05 -1.64
C VAL A 127 -1.84 -10.19 -2.62
N GLU A 128 -2.34 -9.99 -3.82
CA GLU A 128 -1.99 -10.83 -4.96
C GLU A 128 -0.67 -10.34 -5.57
N PHE A 129 0.25 -11.26 -5.79
CA PHE A 129 1.54 -10.98 -6.42
C PHE A 129 1.54 -11.40 -7.89
N HIS A 130 2.05 -10.53 -8.73
CA HIS A 130 2.30 -10.80 -10.15
C HIS A 130 3.32 -11.94 -10.31
N GLU A 131 3.36 -12.58 -11.48
CA GLU A 131 4.38 -13.60 -11.83
C GLU A 131 5.82 -13.10 -11.72
N THR A 132 6.02 -11.77 -11.70
CA THR A 132 7.31 -11.13 -11.51
C THR A 132 7.65 -10.87 -10.04
N GLY A 133 6.82 -11.30 -9.08
CA GLY A 133 7.09 -11.15 -7.65
C GLY A 133 6.75 -9.79 -7.03
N ARG A 134 6.26 -8.83 -7.83
CA ARG A 134 5.74 -7.53 -7.35
C ARG A 134 4.27 -7.62 -6.95
N ALA A 135 3.79 -6.70 -6.11
CA ALA A 135 2.36 -6.56 -5.85
C ALA A 135 1.59 -6.25 -7.16
N ALA A 136 0.39 -6.84 -7.29
CA ALA A 136 -0.50 -6.66 -8.43
C ALA A 136 -1.87 -6.11 -8.02
N CYS A 137 -2.52 -6.71 -7.03
CA CYS A 137 -3.85 -6.34 -6.58
C CYS A 137 -4.00 -6.49 -5.06
N PHE A 138 -4.77 -5.62 -4.43
CA PHE A 138 -5.17 -5.70 -3.03
C PHE A 138 -6.63 -6.13 -2.92
N TRP A 139 -6.86 -7.27 -2.31
CA TRP A 139 -8.17 -7.79 -1.98
C TRP A 139 -8.48 -7.43 -0.53
N VAL A 140 -9.50 -6.62 -0.31
CA VAL A 140 -9.78 -5.98 0.98
C VAL A 140 -11.08 -6.52 1.56
N ASP A 141 -10.98 -7.07 2.76
CA ASP A 141 -12.13 -7.39 3.61
C ASP A 141 -12.62 -6.09 4.26
N VAL A 142 -13.62 -5.44 3.67
CA VAL A 142 -14.01 -4.08 4.07
C VAL A 142 -14.76 -4.12 5.39
N CYS A 143 -14.23 -3.37 6.35
CA CYS A 143 -14.87 -3.11 7.62
C CYS A 143 -14.66 -1.67 8.06
N GLU A 144 -15.61 -1.17 8.87
CA GLU A 144 -15.52 0.15 9.47
C GLU A 144 -14.62 0.12 10.70
N ASP A 145 -13.59 0.98 10.73
CA ASP A 145 -12.92 1.35 11.97
C ASP A 145 -13.77 2.40 12.70
N LYS A 146 -14.54 1.92 13.68
CA LYS A 146 -15.40 2.77 14.52
C LYS A 146 -14.60 3.78 15.36
N ASN A 147 -13.34 3.49 15.67
CA ASN A 147 -12.48 4.41 16.42
C ASN A 147 -11.94 5.52 15.50
N ALA A 148 -11.61 5.19 14.25
CA ALA A 148 -11.15 6.18 13.26
C ALA A 148 -12.27 6.94 12.56
N THR A 149 -13.52 6.46 12.61
CA THR A 149 -14.66 7.17 12.03
C THR A 149 -14.83 8.60 12.58
N PRO A 150 -14.76 8.87 13.90
CA PRO A 150 -14.81 10.24 14.42
C PRO A 150 -13.51 11.05 14.24
N HIS A 151 -12.43 10.45 13.70
CA HIS A 151 -11.16 11.14 13.54
C HIS A 151 -11.20 12.21 12.45
N SER A 152 -10.39 13.26 12.65
CA SER A 152 -10.11 14.24 11.60
C SER A 152 -9.38 13.60 10.40
N PRO A 153 -9.43 14.24 9.22
CA PRO A 153 -8.66 13.78 8.05
C PRO A 153 -7.17 13.56 8.34
N GLN A 154 -6.56 14.43 9.16
CA GLN A 154 -5.18 14.27 9.62
C GLN A 154 -5.01 12.96 10.39
N GLN A 155 -5.84 12.74 11.42
CA GLN A 155 -5.75 11.55 12.26
C GLN A 155 -5.98 10.26 11.47
N ARG A 156 -6.87 10.26 10.47
CA ARG A 156 -7.06 9.11 9.56
C ARG A 156 -5.81 8.82 8.72
N MET A 157 -5.11 9.86 8.25
CA MET A 157 -3.80 9.68 7.59
C MET A 157 -2.73 9.16 8.55
N GLU A 158 -2.75 9.57 9.82
CA GLU A 158 -1.84 9.01 10.83
C GLU A 158 -2.12 7.52 11.10
N THR A 159 -3.39 7.11 11.08
CA THR A 159 -3.80 5.70 11.13
C THR A 159 -3.25 4.93 9.93
N LEU A 160 -3.45 5.42 8.70
CA LEU A 160 -2.90 4.81 7.48
C LEU A 160 -1.39 4.58 7.59
N ILE A 161 -0.66 5.61 8.02
CA ILE A 161 0.80 5.55 8.10
C ILE A 161 1.23 4.56 9.19
N SER A 162 0.61 4.61 10.37
CA SER A 162 1.02 3.82 11.52
C SER A 162 0.63 2.34 11.41
N GLN A 163 -0.55 2.04 10.86
CA GLN A 163 -1.08 0.68 10.80
C GLN A 163 -0.78 -0.02 9.48
N ALA A 164 -0.82 0.67 8.34
CA ALA A 164 -0.59 0.04 7.04
C ALA A 164 0.85 0.21 6.54
N LEU A 165 1.42 1.42 6.63
CA LEU A 165 2.72 1.70 5.97
C LEU A 165 3.93 1.33 6.84
N VAL A 166 3.90 1.62 8.14
CA VAL A 166 5.02 1.31 9.05
C VAL A 166 5.37 -0.18 9.05
N PRO A 167 4.42 -1.13 9.16
CA PRO A 167 4.75 -2.55 9.14
C PRO A 167 5.40 -3.01 7.82
N VAL A 168 4.98 -2.45 6.68
CA VAL A 168 5.59 -2.75 5.37
C VAL A 168 7.04 -2.30 5.34
N VAL A 169 7.33 -1.07 5.76
CA VAL A 169 8.71 -0.55 5.76
C VAL A 169 9.58 -1.33 6.75
N GLN A 170 9.06 -1.68 7.92
CA GLN A 170 9.77 -2.50 8.91
C GLN A 170 10.11 -3.89 8.37
N ALA A 171 9.18 -4.56 7.67
CA ALA A 171 9.42 -5.85 7.05
C ALA A 171 10.54 -5.78 6.00
N LEU A 172 10.58 -4.71 5.21
CA LEU A 172 11.62 -4.50 4.20
C LEU A 172 12.97 -4.12 4.83
N GLU A 173 12.99 -3.28 5.86
CA GLU A 173 14.22 -2.94 6.61
C GLU A 173 14.81 -4.15 7.33
N ALA A 174 13.97 -5.07 7.81
CA ALA A 174 14.41 -6.31 8.47
C ALA A 174 15.24 -7.23 7.56
N THR A 175 15.23 -7.01 6.24
CA THR A 175 16.14 -7.70 5.30
C THR A 175 17.62 -7.32 5.51
N GLY A 176 17.89 -6.14 6.08
CA GLY A 176 19.23 -5.58 6.20
C GLY A 176 19.81 -4.99 4.91
N GLU A 177 19.07 -5.07 3.79
CA GLU A 177 19.54 -4.70 2.45
C GLU A 177 19.13 -3.29 2.01
N ILE A 178 18.23 -2.64 2.76
CA ILE A 178 17.73 -1.29 2.48
C ILE A 178 17.59 -0.47 3.75
N ASN A 179 17.80 0.84 3.62
CA ASN A 179 17.50 1.81 4.66
C ASN A 179 16.08 2.35 4.43
N GLY A 180 15.18 2.20 5.39
CA GLY A 180 13.78 2.61 5.30
C GLY A 180 13.60 4.10 5.08
N LYS A 181 14.61 4.92 5.39
CA LYS A 181 14.66 6.33 4.99
C LYS A 181 14.42 6.54 3.50
N LEU A 182 14.99 5.67 2.66
CA LEU A 182 14.81 5.73 1.22
C LEU A 182 13.36 5.41 0.83
N ILE A 183 12.76 4.40 1.48
CA ILE A 183 11.37 4.02 1.25
C ILE A 183 10.44 5.16 1.69
N TRP A 184 10.63 5.69 2.91
CA TRP A 184 9.86 6.82 3.43
C TRP A 184 9.99 8.09 2.59
N SER A 185 11.17 8.36 2.04
CA SER A 185 11.34 9.48 1.10
C SER A 185 10.42 9.32 -0.11
N ASN A 186 10.43 8.15 -0.76
CA ASN A 186 9.56 7.85 -1.90
C ASN A 186 8.06 7.88 -1.51
N THR A 187 7.71 7.32 -0.35
CA THR A 187 6.34 7.33 0.18
C THR A 187 5.86 8.76 0.44
N GLY A 188 6.72 9.62 1.01
CA GLY A 188 6.40 11.03 1.25
C GLY A 188 6.13 11.79 -0.05
N TYR A 189 6.93 11.54 -1.09
CA TYR A 189 6.67 12.09 -2.43
C TYR A 189 5.33 11.63 -3.00
N LEU A 190 5.01 10.33 -2.90
CA LEU A 190 3.73 9.77 -3.35
C LEU A 190 2.54 10.42 -2.64
N ILE A 191 2.55 10.48 -1.31
CA ILE A 191 1.47 11.09 -0.52
C ILE A 191 1.31 12.56 -0.89
N ASN A 192 2.41 13.33 -0.96
CA ASN A 192 2.34 14.74 -1.29
C ASN A 192 1.82 14.99 -2.73
N TRP A 193 2.24 14.15 -3.68
CA TRP A 193 1.75 14.18 -5.04
C TRP A 193 0.24 13.88 -5.08
N TYR A 194 -0.20 12.79 -4.44
CA TYR A 194 -1.61 12.39 -4.46
C TYR A 194 -2.52 13.39 -3.71
N LEU A 195 -2.04 14.05 -2.66
CA LEU A 195 -2.75 15.18 -2.06
C LEU A 195 -2.99 16.33 -3.06
N THR A 196 -2.09 16.54 -4.03
CA THR A 196 -2.32 17.50 -5.14
C THR A 196 -3.47 17.04 -6.02
N GLU A 197 -3.47 15.75 -6.36
CA GLU A 197 -4.49 15.11 -7.20
C GLU A 197 -5.89 15.16 -6.56
N MET A 198 -5.96 15.21 -5.22
CA MET A 198 -7.20 15.29 -4.46
C MET A 198 -7.69 16.72 -4.19
N LYS A 199 -7.01 17.78 -4.68
CA LYS A 199 -7.40 19.18 -4.44
C LYS A 199 -8.84 19.49 -4.86
N GLN A 200 -9.30 18.93 -5.98
CA GLN A 200 -10.66 19.15 -6.47
C GLN A 200 -11.71 18.50 -5.55
N LEU A 201 -11.37 17.40 -4.87
CA LEU A 201 -12.28 16.66 -3.99
C LEU A 201 -12.33 17.23 -2.59
N LEU A 202 -11.17 17.54 -2.01
CA LEU A 202 -11.05 17.94 -0.60
C LEU A 202 -11.07 19.46 -0.41
N GLY A 203 -10.86 20.22 -1.49
CA GLY A 203 -10.60 21.65 -1.44
C GLY A 203 -9.16 21.99 -1.06
N GLU A 204 -8.69 23.14 -1.52
CA GLU A 204 -7.29 23.55 -1.35
C GLU A 204 -6.91 23.73 0.13
N ALA A 205 -7.78 24.33 0.94
CA ALA A 205 -7.49 24.58 2.36
C ALA A 205 -7.26 23.27 3.14
N THR A 206 -8.08 22.25 2.89
CA THR A 206 -7.95 20.92 3.50
C THR A 206 -6.64 20.25 3.09
N VAL A 207 -6.30 20.31 1.80
CA VAL A 207 -5.05 19.74 1.29
C VAL A 207 -3.82 20.42 1.89
N GLU A 208 -3.80 21.75 1.97
CA GLU A 208 -2.67 22.47 2.57
C GLU A 208 -2.58 22.23 4.08
N SER A 209 -3.71 22.08 4.78
CA SER A 209 -3.72 21.69 6.19
C SER A 209 -3.14 20.29 6.41
N LEU A 210 -3.54 19.31 5.58
CA LEU A 210 -2.98 17.95 5.61
C LEU A 210 -1.48 17.96 5.30
N ARG A 211 -1.03 18.77 4.33
CA ARG A 211 0.40 18.92 4.04
C ARG A 211 1.16 19.46 5.24
N HIS A 212 0.64 20.52 5.86
CA HIS A 212 1.25 21.09 7.05
C HIS A 212 1.39 20.06 8.16
N ALA A 213 0.30 19.33 8.45
CA ALA A 213 0.28 18.28 9.46
C ALA A 213 1.26 17.13 9.18
N LEU A 214 1.25 16.59 7.95
CA LEU A 214 2.03 15.40 7.60
C LEU A 214 3.51 15.71 7.31
N PHE A 215 3.81 16.92 6.84
CA PHE A 215 5.14 17.29 6.35
C PHE A 215 5.85 18.40 7.17
N PHE A 216 5.19 19.10 8.09
CA PHE A 216 5.82 20.27 8.74
C PHE A 216 5.64 20.34 10.26
N GLU A 217 4.64 19.66 10.83
CA GLU A 217 4.42 19.66 12.29
C GLU A 217 5.47 18.86 13.06
N LYS A 218 6.43 19.57 13.67
CA LYS A 218 7.56 19.00 14.44
C LYS A 218 7.18 17.99 15.55
N CYS A 219 5.93 17.95 15.99
CA CYS A 219 5.49 17.11 17.12
C CYS A 219 4.74 15.83 16.73
N SER A 220 4.30 15.65 15.48
CA SER A 220 3.58 14.43 15.09
C SER A 220 4.54 13.24 14.92
N ARG A 221 4.13 12.08 15.44
CA ARG A 221 4.84 10.79 15.29
C ARG A 221 5.03 10.46 13.80
N THR A 222 4.06 10.83 12.99
CA THR A 222 4.02 10.72 11.52
C THR A 222 5.09 11.56 10.83
N VAL A 223 5.24 12.82 11.23
CA VAL A 223 6.29 13.71 10.71
C VAL A 223 7.66 13.12 11.03
N LYS A 224 7.88 12.58 12.22
CA LYS A 224 9.17 11.93 12.56
C LYS A 224 9.46 10.71 11.67
N ILE A 225 8.43 9.93 11.31
CA ILE A 225 8.56 8.77 10.43
C ILE A 225 8.88 9.21 8.99
N ILE A 226 8.07 10.10 8.41
CA ILE A 226 8.29 10.60 7.04
C ILE A 226 9.63 11.36 6.91
N HIS A 227 9.98 12.19 7.91
CA HIS A 227 11.22 13.00 7.88
C HIS A 227 12.46 12.30 8.39
N SER A 228 12.34 11.09 8.93
CA SER A 228 13.53 10.30 9.24
C SER A 228 14.38 10.08 7.98
N GLY A 229 13.79 10.18 6.76
CA GLY A 229 14.45 9.95 5.47
C GLY A 229 14.39 11.02 4.37
N VAL A 230 13.76 12.18 4.57
CA VAL A 230 13.69 13.24 3.53
C VAL A 230 14.77 14.31 3.75
N PRO A 231 15.66 14.61 2.76
CA PRO A 231 16.61 15.70 2.89
C PRO A 231 15.91 17.06 3.07
N CYS A 232 16.49 17.94 3.89
CA CYS A 232 15.99 19.30 4.18
C CYS A 232 15.65 20.17 2.95
N THR A 233 16.05 19.80 1.73
CA THR A 233 15.82 20.57 0.50
C THR A 233 14.36 20.54 0.04
N ALA A 234 13.55 19.58 0.49
CA ALA A 234 12.10 19.57 0.28
C ALA A 234 11.35 20.59 1.17
N ARG A 235 12.05 21.33 2.05
CA ARG A 235 11.48 22.36 2.95
C ARG A 235 11.28 23.73 2.28
N ARG A 236 11.36 23.84 0.95
CA ARG A 236 11.12 25.10 0.24
C ARG A 236 9.75 25.10 -0.46
N PRO A 237 8.99 26.21 -0.37
CA PRO A 237 7.75 26.35 -1.12
C PRO A 237 8.08 26.42 -2.61
N ALA A 238 7.21 25.79 -3.40
CA ALA A 238 7.08 25.75 -4.85
C ALA A 238 8.17 26.41 -5.73
N GLY A 239 8.69 25.61 -6.67
CA GLY A 239 9.33 26.12 -7.88
C GLY A 239 10.80 25.77 -7.96
N CYS A 240 11.12 24.56 -8.40
CA CYS A 240 12.27 24.19 -9.25
C CYS A 240 12.35 22.67 -9.33
N ALA A 241 12.27 22.14 -10.56
CA ALA A 241 12.60 20.79 -11.02
C ALA A 241 12.84 19.72 -9.93
N GLY A 242 11.83 18.88 -9.68
CA GLY A 242 11.97 17.71 -8.81
C GLY A 242 12.75 16.58 -9.51
N PRO A 243 13.75 15.95 -8.85
CA PRO A 243 14.39 14.75 -9.37
C PRO A 243 13.39 13.59 -9.34
N ALA A 244 13.19 12.94 -10.47
CA ALA A 244 12.51 11.66 -10.73
C ALA A 244 12.01 10.84 -9.51
N ALA A 245 11.06 11.36 -8.75
CA ALA A 245 10.49 10.68 -7.59
C ALA A 245 9.35 9.76 -8.04
N SER A 246 9.49 8.46 -7.75
CA SER A 246 8.55 7.36 -8.04
C SER A 246 7.85 7.42 -9.40
N VAL A 247 8.65 7.32 -10.47
CA VAL A 247 8.17 7.23 -11.86
C VAL A 247 7.08 6.17 -12.02
N ILE A 248 7.13 5.07 -11.25
CA ILE A 248 6.14 4.00 -11.30
C ILE A 248 4.81 4.44 -10.70
N ALA A 249 4.78 4.90 -9.44
CA ALA A 249 3.53 5.34 -8.82
C ALA A 249 2.91 6.56 -9.54
N TYR A 250 3.74 7.50 -10.02
CA TYR A 250 3.28 8.61 -10.84
C TYR A 250 2.63 8.11 -12.14
N ARG A 251 3.29 7.19 -12.87
CA ARG A 251 2.76 6.68 -14.14
C ARG A 251 1.52 5.78 -13.95
N MET A 252 1.46 4.97 -12.88
CA MET A 252 0.27 4.18 -12.52
C MET A 252 -0.95 5.05 -12.26
N CYS A 253 -0.77 6.11 -11.46
CA CYS A 253 -1.89 6.94 -11.03
C CYS A 253 -2.25 8.05 -12.04
N SER A 254 -1.43 8.24 -13.09
CA SER A 254 -1.65 9.21 -14.17
C SER A 254 -2.22 8.59 -15.45
N ASN A 255 -2.82 7.39 -15.38
CA ASN A 255 -3.44 6.70 -16.53
C ASN A 255 -2.47 6.34 -17.67
N VAL A 256 -1.15 6.34 -17.42
CA VAL A 256 -0.17 5.92 -18.44
C VAL A 256 -0.06 4.41 -18.35
N ALA A 257 -0.66 3.71 -19.32
CA ALA A 257 -0.67 2.25 -19.44
C ALA A 257 0.63 1.58 -18.97
N ILE A 258 0.62 1.08 -17.73
CA ILE A 258 1.66 0.22 -17.16
C ILE A 258 0.96 -1.04 -16.64
N VAL A 259 0.24 -1.72 -17.52
CA VAL A 259 -0.19 -3.10 -17.26
C VAL A 259 0.00 -3.91 -18.54
N ARG A 260 1.27 -4.01 -18.97
CA ARG A 260 1.81 -5.10 -19.80
C ARG A 260 3.29 -5.28 -19.49
#